data_AF-A0A444R031-F1
#
_entry.id   AF-A0A444R031-F1
#
_cell.length_a   1.000
_cell.length_b   1.000
_cell.length_c   1.000
_cell.angle_alpha   90.00
_cell.angle_beta   90.00
_cell.angle_gamma   90.00
#
_symmetry.space_group_name_H-M   'P 1'
#
loop_
_entity.id
_entity.type
_entity.pdbx_description
1 polymer ?
#
loop_
_entity_poly.entity_id
_entity_poly.type
_entity_poly.pdbx_seq_one_letter_code
_entity_poly.pdbx_strand_id
1 'polypeptide(L)'
;AVLGHEMGHVALGHVKKGMQVALGTNAVRVAAASAGGIVGSLSQSQLGDLGEKLVNSQFTQRQESEADDYSYDLLRQRGISPAGLATSFEKLAKLEEGRQSSMFDDHPASAERAQHIHDRMSADGVK
;
A
#
# COMPACT_ATOMS: atom_id res chain seq x y z
N ALA A 1 4.58 -13.46 -5.32
CA ALA A 1 4.69 -12.04 -5.70
C ALA A 1 3.58 -11.23 -5.04
N VAL A 2 2.42 -11.02 -5.69
CA VAL A 2 1.33 -10.17 -5.15
C VAL A 2 0.92 -10.54 -3.72
N LEU A 3 0.64 -11.82 -3.42
CA LEU A 3 0.29 -12.23 -2.05
C LEU A 3 1.36 -11.90 -1.01
N GLY A 4 2.65 -11.99 -1.36
CA GLY A 4 3.73 -11.61 -0.47
C GLY A 4 3.77 -10.10 -0.24
N HIS A 5 3.41 -9.30 -1.23
CA HIS A 5 3.30 -7.85 -1.13
C HIS A 5 2.14 -7.46 -0.20
N GLU A 6 0.95 -8.07 -0.37
CA GLU A 6 -0.18 -7.86 0.55
C GLU A 6 0.15 -8.26 2.00
N MET A 7 0.85 -9.39 2.17
CA MET A 7 1.37 -9.79 3.47
C MET A 7 2.37 -8.78 4.03
N GLY A 8 3.16 -8.12 3.18
CA GLY A 8 4.09 -7.05 3.55
C GLY A 8 3.37 -5.84 4.14
N HIS A 9 2.30 -5.35 3.51
CA HIS A 9 1.50 -4.24 4.06
C HIS A 9 0.94 -4.56 5.45
N VAL A 10 0.54 -5.80 5.69
CA VAL A 10 0.06 -6.25 7.01
C VAL A 10 1.22 -6.38 7.99
N ALA A 11 2.29 -7.11 7.61
CA ALA A 11 3.43 -7.41 8.48
C ALA A 11 4.19 -6.15 8.91
N LEU A 12 4.31 -5.17 8.02
CA LEU A 12 4.97 -3.88 8.27
C LEU A 12 4.03 -2.84 8.90
N GLY A 13 2.77 -3.20 9.14
CA GLY A 13 1.81 -2.36 9.85
C GLY A 13 1.29 -1.16 9.03
N HIS A 14 1.40 -1.19 7.70
CA HIS A 14 0.89 -0.14 6.83
C HIS A 14 -0.63 0.03 7.01
N VAL A 15 -1.35 -1.08 7.05
CA VAL A 15 -2.81 -1.11 7.30
C VAL A 15 -3.16 -0.52 8.67
N LYS A 16 -2.41 -0.93 9.71
CA LYS A 16 -2.60 -0.40 11.08
C LYS A 16 -2.39 1.12 11.12
N LYS A 17 -1.33 1.62 10.46
CA LYS A 17 -1.01 3.05 10.42
C LYS A 17 -2.10 3.84 9.69
N GLY A 18 -2.59 3.33 8.55
CA GLY A 18 -3.72 3.92 7.83
C GLY A 18 -4.98 4.01 8.71
N MET A 19 -5.30 2.93 9.41
CA MET A 19 -6.43 2.90 10.34
C MET A 19 -6.26 3.88 11.52
N GLN A 20 -5.06 3.98 12.09
CA GLN A 20 -4.77 4.95 13.16
C GLN A 20 -4.97 6.40 12.69
N VAL A 21 -4.53 6.74 11.49
CA VAL A 21 -4.72 8.07 10.90
C VAL A 21 -6.21 8.36 10.69
N ALA A 22 -6.95 7.40 10.13
CA ALA A 22 -8.39 7.54 9.91
C ALA A 22 -9.15 7.75 11.23
N LEU A 23 -8.89 6.91 12.23
CA LEU A 23 -9.52 6.99 13.56
C LEU A 23 -9.14 8.27 14.29
N GLY A 24 -7.86 8.66 14.27
CA GLY A 24 -7.38 9.90 14.89
C GLY A 24 -8.03 11.13 14.27
N THR A 25 -8.15 11.16 12.94
CA THR A 25 -8.83 12.25 12.22
C THR A 25 -10.30 12.37 12.64
N ASN A 26 -11.00 11.25 12.78
CA ASN A 26 -12.39 11.25 13.24
C ASN A 26 -12.51 11.67 14.72
N ALA A 27 -11.61 11.22 15.59
CA ALA A 27 -11.59 11.62 16.99
C ALA A 27 -11.42 13.14 17.14
N VAL A 28 -10.49 13.74 16.38
CA VAL A 28 -10.29 15.21 16.34
C VAL A 28 -11.55 15.92 15.86
N ARG A 29 -12.21 15.41 14.82
CA ARG A 29 -13.47 15.98 14.29
C ARG A 29 -14.59 15.95 15.34
N VAL A 30 -14.74 14.84 16.07
CA VAL A 30 -15.73 14.71 17.15
C VAL A 30 -15.41 15.68 18.30
N ALA A 31 -14.14 15.77 18.71
CA ALA A 31 -13.72 16.71 19.76
C ALA A 31 -14.04 18.17 19.38
N ALA A 32 -13.75 18.58 18.15
CA ALA A 32 -14.09 19.91 17.65
C ALA A 32 -15.62 20.16 17.64
N ALA A 33 -16.41 19.19 17.22
CA ALA A 33 -17.89 19.28 17.25
C ALA A 33 -18.44 19.37 18.68
N SER A 34 -17.82 18.65 19.64
CA SER A 34 -18.22 18.66 21.04
C SER A 34 -17.90 19.97 21.75
N ALA A 35 -16.80 20.65 21.38
CA ALA A 35 -16.50 22.00 21.86
C ALA A 35 -17.53 23.04 21.39
N GLY A 36 -18.25 22.76 20.30
CA GLY A 36 -19.41 23.54 19.82
C GLY A 36 -20.76 23.15 20.45
N GLY A 37 -20.80 22.23 21.42
CA GLY A 37 -22.00 21.84 22.17
C GLY A 37 -22.69 20.54 21.70
N ILE A 38 -22.17 19.86 20.68
CA ILE A 38 -22.71 18.57 20.22
C ILE A 38 -21.83 17.43 20.76
N VAL A 39 -22.16 16.90 21.94
CA VAL A 39 -21.56 15.66 22.45
C VAL A 39 -22.27 14.48 21.81
N GLY A 40 -21.62 13.80 20.86
CA GLY A 40 -22.24 12.75 20.05
C GLY A 40 -21.44 11.45 20.03
N SER A 41 -22.15 10.33 20.19
CA SER A 41 -21.71 9.02 19.71
C SER A 41 -21.37 9.08 18.21
N LEU A 42 -20.47 8.21 17.74
CA LEU A 42 -20.16 8.11 16.31
C LEU A 42 -21.43 7.83 15.51
N SER A 43 -21.78 8.74 14.60
CA SER A 43 -22.90 8.56 13.68
C SER A 43 -22.59 7.41 12.71
N GLN A 44 -23.64 6.73 12.23
CA GLN A 44 -23.53 5.73 11.17
C GLN A 44 -22.87 6.29 9.90
N SER A 45 -23.04 7.59 9.61
CA SER A 45 -22.34 8.28 8.52
C SER A 45 -20.83 8.41 8.76
N GLN A 46 -20.40 8.69 9.99
CA GLN A 46 -18.97 8.82 10.32
C GLN A 46 -18.26 7.46 10.32
N LEU A 47 -18.96 6.40 10.73
CA LEU A 47 -18.48 5.03 10.60
C LEU A 47 -18.39 4.62 9.12
N GLY A 48 -19.37 5.03 8.29
CA GLY A 48 -19.33 4.89 6.84
C GLY A 48 -18.10 5.57 6.22
N ASP A 49 -17.88 6.85 6.51
CA ASP A 49 -16.71 7.62 6.05
C ASP A 49 -15.38 6.95 6.45
N LEU A 50 -15.31 6.40 7.66
CA LEU A 50 -14.11 5.71 8.14
C LEU A 50 -13.86 4.41 7.37
N GLY A 51 -14.92 3.63 7.12
CA GLY A 51 -14.86 2.42 6.31
C GLY A 51 -14.46 2.72 4.86
N GLU A 52 -15.04 3.75 4.27
CA GLU A 52 -14.74 4.18 2.90
C GLU A 52 -13.29 4.67 2.76
N LYS A 53 -12.78 5.44 3.74
CA LYS A 53 -11.36 5.84 3.76
C LYS A 53 -10.40 4.69 3.95
N LEU A 54 -10.80 3.64 4.68
CA LEU A 54 -9.98 2.45 4.85
C LEU A 54 -9.95 1.61 3.57
N VAL A 55 -11.08 1.46 2.88
CA VAL A 55 -11.16 0.74 1.59
C VAL A 55 -10.39 1.49 0.50
N ASN A 56 -10.48 2.81 0.47
CA ASN A 56 -9.79 3.65 -0.50
C ASN A 56 -8.42 4.15 0.00
N SER A 57 -7.87 3.59 1.08
CA SER A 57 -6.58 4.08 1.59
C SER A 57 -5.47 3.74 0.60
N GLN A 58 -4.93 4.74 -0.07
CA GLN A 58 -3.74 4.60 -0.90
C GLN A 58 -2.53 4.50 0.01
N PHE A 59 -1.63 3.55 -0.27
CA PHE A 59 -0.35 3.46 0.41
C PHE A 59 0.62 4.44 -0.21
N THR A 60 1.52 5.00 0.61
CA THR A 60 2.56 5.89 0.08
C THR A 60 3.55 5.10 -0.78
N GLN A 61 4.20 5.76 -1.74
CA GLN A 61 5.27 5.15 -2.56
C GLN A 61 6.30 4.35 -1.74
N ARG A 62 6.74 4.89 -0.60
CA ARG A 62 7.67 4.19 0.31
C ARG A 62 7.08 2.88 0.86
N GLN A 63 5.80 2.87 1.23
CA GLN A 63 5.13 1.68 1.76
C GLN A 63 4.98 0.58 0.70
N GLU A 64 4.80 0.97 -0.56
CA GLU A 64 4.79 0.04 -1.69
C GLU A 64 6.17 -0.60 -1.88
N SER A 65 7.24 0.19 -1.90
CA SER A 65 8.60 -0.33 -1.99
C SER A 65 8.95 -1.27 -0.83
N GLU A 66 8.56 -0.90 0.39
CA GLU A 66 8.75 -1.75 1.58
C GLU A 66 7.99 -3.08 1.49
N ALA A 67 6.76 -3.07 0.95
CA ALA A 67 5.98 -4.28 0.73
C ALA A 67 6.55 -5.15 -0.41
N ASP A 68 7.11 -4.53 -1.45
CA ASP A 68 7.81 -5.24 -2.53
C ASP A 68 9.06 -5.94 -2.03
N ASP A 69 9.85 -5.26 -1.21
CA ASP A 69 11.05 -5.81 -0.57
C ASP A 69 10.70 -6.96 0.37
N TYR A 70 9.62 -6.83 1.14
CA TYR A 70 9.11 -7.91 1.97
C TYR A 70 8.71 -9.12 1.12
N SER A 71 8.00 -8.90 0.00
CA SER A 71 7.61 -9.98 -0.91
C SER A 71 8.83 -10.68 -1.51
N TYR A 72 9.84 -9.91 -1.92
CA TYR A 72 11.10 -10.41 -2.44
C TYR A 72 11.79 -11.33 -1.42
N ASP A 73 11.98 -10.85 -0.19
CA ASP A 73 12.65 -11.58 0.87
C ASP A 73 11.87 -12.86 1.23
N LEU A 74 10.54 -12.77 1.33
CA LEU A 74 9.67 -13.91 1.59
C LEU A 74 9.80 -14.98 0.50
N LEU A 75 9.80 -14.59 -0.78
CA LEU A 75 9.97 -15.53 -1.89
C LEU A 75 11.30 -16.25 -1.79
N ARG A 76 12.40 -15.52 -1.55
CA ARG A 76 13.74 -16.10 -1.38
C ARG A 76 13.81 -17.05 -0.19
N GLN A 77 13.27 -16.65 0.96
CA GLN A 77 13.22 -17.50 2.16
C GLN A 77 12.45 -18.81 1.93
N ARG A 78 11.49 -18.81 0.99
CA ARG A 78 10.71 -19.99 0.61
C ARG A 78 11.31 -20.78 -0.55
N GLY A 79 12.49 -20.39 -1.05
CA GLY A 79 13.12 -21.04 -2.21
C GLY A 79 12.38 -20.82 -3.52
N ILE A 80 11.54 -19.78 -3.59
CA ILE A 80 10.77 -19.40 -4.78
C ILE A 80 11.52 -18.28 -5.50
N SER A 81 11.63 -18.36 -6.83
CA SER A 81 12.29 -17.31 -7.60
C SER A 81 11.55 -15.96 -7.49
N PRO A 82 12.25 -14.87 -7.15
CA PRO A 82 11.68 -13.53 -7.14
C PRO A 82 11.47 -12.93 -8.55
N ALA A 83 11.96 -13.58 -9.62
CA ALA A 83 11.75 -13.11 -10.99
C ALA A 83 10.25 -12.95 -11.35
N GLY A 84 9.39 -13.77 -10.73
CA GLY A 84 7.94 -13.64 -10.86
C GLY A 84 7.39 -12.31 -10.32
N LEU A 85 8.07 -11.69 -9.36
CA LEU A 85 7.70 -10.37 -8.83
C LEU A 85 8.05 -9.27 -9.84
N ALA A 86 9.29 -9.23 -10.34
CA ALA A 86 9.72 -8.27 -11.37
C ALA A 86 8.84 -8.35 -12.63
N THR A 87 8.65 -9.55 -13.16
CA THR A 87 7.82 -9.76 -14.38
C THR A 87 6.34 -9.44 -14.17
N SER A 88 5.83 -9.47 -12.93
CA SER A 88 4.47 -9.00 -12.64
C SER A 88 4.38 -7.49 -12.79
N PHE A 89 5.37 -6.74 -12.29
CA PHE A 89 5.44 -5.29 -12.46
C PHE A 89 5.66 -4.89 -13.91
N GLU A 90 6.49 -5.60 -14.68
CA GLU A 90 6.63 -5.36 -16.12
C GLU A 90 5.32 -5.52 -16.88
N LYS A 91 4.51 -6.54 -16.53
CA LYS A 91 3.19 -6.73 -17.13
C LYS A 91 2.23 -5.60 -16.76
N LEU A 92 2.26 -5.13 -15.52
CA LEU A 92 1.47 -3.97 -15.10
C LEU A 92 1.89 -2.71 -15.84
N ALA A 93 3.19 -2.44 -15.96
CA ALA A 93 3.71 -1.31 -16.71
C ALA A 93 3.23 -1.30 -18.17
N LYS A 94 3.23 -2.47 -18.84
CA LYS A 94 2.68 -2.61 -20.19
C LYS A 94 1.17 -2.39 -20.29
N LEU A 95 0.41 -2.66 -19.23
CA LEU A 95 -1.04 -2.38 -19.17
C LEU A 95 -1.34 -0.92 -18.83
N GLU A 96 -0.38 -0.23 -18.24
CA GLU A 96 -0.41 1.21 -17.95
C GLU A 96 0.00 2.05 -19.17
N GLU A 97 0.84 1.50 -20.07
CA GLU A 97 1.18 2.13 -21.35
C GLU A 97 -0.09 2.49 -22.16
N GLY A 98 -0.31 3.80 -22.36
CA GLY A 98 -1.46 4.34 -23.09
C GLY A 98 -2.67 4.71 -22.23
N ARG A 99 -2.66 4.43 -20.92
CA ARG A 99 -3.64 4.98 -19.97
C ARG A 99 -3.04 6.22 -19.30
N GLN A 100 -3.50 7.41 -19.70
CA GLN A 100 -3.34 8.62 -18.86
C GLN A 100 -4.24 8.48 -17.63
N SER A 101 -3.86 7.65 -16.68
CA SER A 101 -4.60 7.48 -15.42
C SER A 101 -3.92 8.29 -14.34
N SER A 102 -4.53 9.41 -13.95
CA SER A 102 -4.14 10.20 -12.77
C SER A 102 -4.41 9.46 -11.44
N MET A 103 -4.85 8.19 -11.47
CA MET A 103 -5.03 7.36 -10.28
C MET A 103 -3.72 6.69 -9.81
N PHE A 104 -2.60 6.82 -10.54
CA PHE A 104 -1.34 6.17 -10.17
C PHE A 104 -0.29 7.09 -9.53
N ASP A 105 -0.58 8.37 -9.30
CA ASP A 105 0.40 9.32 -8.73
C ASP A 105 0.90 8.91 -7.32
N ASP A 106 0.13 8.09 -6.60
CA ASP A 106 0.47 7.63 -5.24
C ASP A 106 1.33 6.36 -5.21
N HIS A 107 1.53 5.67 -6.34
CA HIS A 107 2.41 4.49 -6.46
C HIS A 107 3.68 4.83 -7.28
N PRO A 108 4.85 4.24 -6.98
CA PRO A 108 5.97 4.29 -7.90
C PRO A 108 5.53 3.62 -9.20
N ALA A 109 5.99 4.13 -10.34
CA ALA A 109 5.60 3.57 -11.62
C ALA A 109 5.94 2.07 -11.66
N SER A 110 5.06 1.24 -12.22
CA SER A 110 5.28 -0.22 -12.26
C SER A 110 6.63 -0.57 -12.93
N ALA A 111 7.10 0.25 -13.87
CA ALA A 111 8.43 0.11 -14.47
C ALA A 111 9.58 0.30 -13.45
N GLU A 112 9.49 1.29 -12.57
CA GLU A 112 10.50 1.55 -11.52
C GLU A 112 10.52 0.42 -10.50
N ARG A 113 9.34 -0.10 -10.11
CA ARG A 113 9.22 -1.25 -9.21
C ARG A 113 9.84 -2.51 -9.81
N ALA A 114 9.62 -2.76 -11.11
CA ALA A 114 10.27 -3.86 -11.82
C ALA A 114 11.81 -3.72 -11.78
N GLN A 115 12.32 -2.53 -12.09
CA GLN A 115 13.76 -2.26 -12.09
C GLN A 115 14.37 -2.47 -10.71
N HIS A 116 13.74 -1.96 -9.65
CA HIS A 116 14.20 -2.16 -8.27
C HIS A 116 14.37 -3.64 -7.91
N ILE A 117 13.42 -4.49 -8.30
CA ILE A 117 13.51 -5.93 -8.06
C ILE A 117 14.65 -6.57 -8.87
N HIS A 118 14.85 -6.18 -10.13
CA HIS A 118 15.99 -6.66 -10.94
C HIS A 118 17.34 -6.26 -10.35
N ASP A 119 17.44 -5.04 -9.83
CA ASP A 119 18.65 -4.54 -9.18
C ASP A 119 18.95 -5.36 -7.92
N ARG A 120 17.93 -5.64 -7.10
CA ARG A 120 18.06 -6.54 -5.94
C ARG A 120 18.46 -7.95 -6.34
N MET A 121 17.81 -8.55 -7.35
CA MET A 121 18.19 -9.86 -7.89
C MET A 121 19.66 -9.89 -8.28
N SER A 122 20.13 -8.88 -8.99
CA SER A 122 21.52 -8.76 -9.43
C SER A 122 22.49 -8.63 -8.25
N ALA A 123 22.19 -7.76 -7.29
CA ALA A 123 22.99 -7.57 -6.08
C ALA A 123 23.08 -8.87 -5.24
N ASP A 124 22.02 -9.64 -5.23
CA ASP A 124 21.90 -10.87 -4.46
C ASP A 124 22.35 -12.13 -5.21
N GLY A 125 22.85 -11.99 -6.44
CA GLY A 125 23.31 -13.10 -7.29
C GLY A 125 22.21 -14.06 -7.74
N VAL A 126 20.96 -13.59 -7.75
CA VAL A 126 19.78 -14.34 -8.21
C VAL A 126 19.58 -14.08 -9.70
N LYS A 127 19.46 -15.16 -10.48
CA LYS A 127 19.14 -15.09 -11.92
C LYS A 127 17.63 -15.14 -12.16
#